data_AF-A0A1C5X8Q2-F1
#
_entry.id   AF-A0A1C5X8Q2-F1
#
_cell.length_a   1.000
_cell.length_b   1.000
_cell.length_c   1.000
_cell.angle_alpha   90.00
_cell.angle_beta   90.00
_cell.angle_gamma   90.00
#
_symmetry.space_group_name_H-M   'P 1'
#
loop_
_entity.id
_entity.type
_entity.pdbx_description
1 polymer ?
#
loop_
_entity_poly.entity_id
_entity_poly.type
_entity_poly.pdbx_seq_one_letter_code
_entity_poly.pdbx_strand_id
1 'polypeptide(L)'
;MTNKTLQYLIYNRLYSASMYELLATQAPTNILQTQMKLYQEETLNNVSYLDRYYQELNTSSYHPIVKEPVNQGSFKKNIYWMLEYEGSSTKIFCSESFNANNDEQIKNLTSYISSIIDQRNTKLTNIYLNILDEEIANK
;
A
#
# COMPACT_ATOMS: atom_id res chain seq x y z
N MET A 1 -20.06 -5.30 -4.18
CA MET A 1 -19.23 -4.06 -4.20
C MET A 1 -19.74 -3.10 -5.27
N THR A 2 -19.66 -1.77 -5.07
CA THR A 2 -19.92 -0.82 -6.18
C THR A 2 -18.66 -0.62 -7.02
N ASN A 3 -18.81 -0.31 -8.32
CA ASN A 3 -17.67 0.05 -9.17
C ASN A 3 -16.82 1.18 -8.58
N LYS A 4 -17.47 2.17 -7.94
CA LYS A 4 -16.78 3.29 -7.30
C LYS A 4 -15.91 2.85 -6.12
N THR A 5 -16.38 1.88 -5.32
CA THR A 5 -15.60 1.28 -4.23
C THR A 5 -14.38 0.56 -4.81
N LEU A 6 -14.56 -0.26 -5.84
CA LEU A 6 -13.44 -1.01 -6.45
C LEU A 6 -12.40 -0.07 -7.09
N GLN A 7 -12.85 0.97 -7.80
CA GLN A 7 -11.99 2.02 -8.34
C GLN A 7 -11.20 2.74 -7.23
N TYR A 8 -11.83 2.97 -6.07
CA TYR A 8 -11.13 3.54 -4.92
C TYR A 8 -10.06 2.60 -4.36
N LEU A 9 -10.34 1.29 -4.26
CA LEU A 9 -9.33 0.30 -3.82
C LEU A 9 -8.14 0.25 -4.77
N ILE A 10 -8.38 0.27 -6.09
CA ILE A 10 -7.33 0.33 -7.12
C ILE A 10 -6.50 1.61 -6.97
N TYR A 11 -7.16 2.76 -6.87
CA TYR A 11 -6.49 4.05 -6.68
C TYR A 11 -5.65 4.06 -5.39
N ASN A 12 -6.20 3.56 -4.28
CA ASN A 12 -5.53 3.49 -2.99
C ASN A 12 -4.20 2.72 -3.11
N ARG A 13 -4.22 1.58 -3.82
CA ARG A 13 -3.00 0.78 -4.00
C ARG A 13 -2.00 1.40 -4.96
N LEU A 14 -2.45 2.00 -6.05
CA LEU A 14 -1.56 2.74 -6.95
C LEU A 14 -0.86 3.90 -6.23
N TYR A 15 -1.59 4.62 -5.37
CA TYR A 15 -0.98 5.68 -4.57
C TYR A 15 0.06 5.14 -3.58
N SER A 16 -0.23 4.04 -2.87
CA SER A 16 0.78 3.37 -2.04
C SER A 16 2.01 2.93 -2.83
N ALA A 17 1.84 2.40 -4.05
CA ALA A 17 2.97 2.00 -4.89
C ALA A 17 3.87 3.22 -5.21
N SER A 18 3.28 4.37 -5.54
CA SER A 18 4.03 5.61 -5.76
C SER A 18 4.76 6.11 -4.50
N MET A 19 4.17 5.92 -3.32
CA MET A 19 4.82 6.26 -2.05
C MET A 19 6.02 5.34 -1.77
N TYR A 20 5.93 4.05 -2.09
CA TYR A 20 7.07 3.14 -1.98
C TYR A 20 8.19 3.48 -2.97
N GLU A 21 7.85 3.95 -4.17
CA GLU A 21 8.83 4.48 -5.12
C GLU A 21 9.57 5.69 -4.55
N LEU A 22 8.83 6.67 -4.01
CA LEU A 22 9.41 7.83 -3.33
C LEU A 22 10.35 7.40 -2.19
N LEU A 23 9.90 6.48 -1.34
CA LEU A 23 10.73 5.93 -0.27
C LEU A 23 12.00 5.26 -0.81
N ALA A 24 11.93 4.52 -1.91
CA ALA A 24 13.10 3.91 -2.54
C ALA A 24 14.13 4.95 -3.04
N THR A 25 13.69 6.11 -3.52
CA THR A 25 14.59 7.20 -3.94
C THR A 25 15.29 7.89 -2.77
N GLN A 26 14.70 7.85 -1.58
CA GLN A 26 15.19 8.51 -0.38
C GLN A 26 15.85 7.57 0.63
N ALA A 27 15.84 6.27 0.36
CA ALA A 27 16.33 5.27 1.29
C ALA A 27 17.82 5.50 1.62
N PRO A 28 18.21 5.49 2.90
CA PRO A 28 19.58 5.80 3.30
C PRO A 28 20.58 4.67 3.01
N THR A 29 20.07 3.47 2.66
CA THR A 29 20.89 2.30 2.35
C THR A 29 20.32 1.53 1.16
N ASN A 30 21.18 0.79 0.44
CA ASN A 30 20.76 -0.07 -0.67
C ASN A 30 19.81 -1.19 -0.22
N ILE A 31 19.95 -1.67 1.03
CA ILE A 31 19.07 -2.69 1.61
C ILE A 31 17.65 -2.12 1.73
N LEU A 32 17.51 -0.91 2.30
CA LEU A 32 16.22 -0.26 2.44
C LEU A 32 15.64 0.13 1.07
N GLN A 33 16.46 0.61 0.15
CA GLN A 33 16.02 0.91 -1.21
C GLN A 33 15.42 -0.34 -1.89
N THR A 34 16.13 -1.47 -1.82
CA THR A 34 15.66 -2.75 -2.39
C THR A 34 14.37 -3.19 -1.73
N GLN A 35 14.27 -3.06 -0.41
CA GLN A 35 13.05 -3.41 0.32
C GLN A 35 11.85 -2.55 -0.09
N MET A 36 12.04 -1.24 -0.32
CA MET A 36 10.96 -0.35 -0.76
C MET A 36 10.51 -0.67 -2.19
N LYS A 37 11.43 -1.02 -3.10
CA LYS A 37 11.08 -1.49 -4.45
C LYS A 37 10.29 -2.79 -4.43
N LEU A 38 10.66 -3.75 -3.59
CA LEU A 38 9.87 -4.98 -3.41
C LEU A 38 8.44 -4.67 -2.93
N TYR A 39 8.28 -3.75 -1.98
CA TYR A 39 6.94 -3.33 -1.53
C TYR A 39 6.14 -2.61 -2.63
N GLN A 40 6.80 -1.82 -3.47
CA GLN A 40 6.18 -1.22 -4.65
C GLN A 40 5.65 -2.31 -5.59
N GLU A 41 6.49 -3.27 -5.99
CA GLU A 41 6.13 -4.35 -6.91
C GLU A 41 4.98 -5.22 -6.37
N GLU A 42 5.05 -5.65 -5.12
CA GLU A 42 3.95 -6.37 -4.46
C GLU A 42 2.66 -5.55 -4.44
N THR A 43 2.75 -4.22 -4.26
CA THR A 43 1.57 -3.36 -4.30
C THR A 43 0.96 -3.28 -5.71
N LEU A 44 1.79 -3.26 -6.76
CA LEU A 44 1.34 -3.29 -8.15
C LEU A 44 0.71 -4.65 -8.52
N ASN A 45 1.15 -5.74 -7.92
CA ASN A 45 0.48 -7.04 -8.05
C ASN A 45 -0.94 -6.99 -7.47
N ASN A 46 -1.13 -6.37 -6.30
CA ASN A 46 -2.46 -6.17 -5.71
C ASN A 46 -3.37 -5.34 -6.65
N VAL A 47 -2.83 -4.29 -7.28
CA VAL A 47 -3.56 -3.51 -8.30
C VAL A 47 -4.00 -4.41 -9.45
N SER A 48 -3.09 -5.24 -9.95
CA SER A 48 -3.39 -6.15 -11.08
C SER A 48 -4.50 -7.15 -10.76
N TYR A 49 -4.55 -7.66 -9.53
CA TYR A 49 -5.64 -8.54 -9.09
C TYR A 49 -6.98 -7.80 -8.99
N LEU A 50 -6.98 -6.59 -8.43
CA LEU A 50 -8.18 -5.77 -8.34
C LEU A 50 -8.69 -5.34 -9.72
N ASP A 51 -7.79 -4.98 -10.63
CA ASP A 51 -8.14 -4.58 -11.99
C ASP A 51 -8.69 -5.76 -12.80
N ARG A 52 -8.15 -6.98 -12.61
CA ARG A 52 -8.74 -8.18 -13.21
C ARG A 52 -10.20 -8.38 -12.78
N TYR A 53 -10.48 -8.28 -11.48
CA TYR A 53 -11.84 -8.34 -10.98
C TYR A 53 -12.70 -7.17 -11.51
N TYR A 54 -12.13 -5.97 -11.66
CA TYR A 54 -12.82 -4.84 -12.29
C TYR A 54 -13.20 -5.12 -13.76
N GLN A 55 -12.31 -5.73 -14.54
CA GLN A 55 -12.54 -6.10 -15.93
C GLN A 55 -13.65 -7.16 -16.08
N GLU A 56 -13.73 -8.12 -15.15
CA GLU A 56 -14.82 -9.10 -15.11
C GLU A 56 -16.19 -8.42 -14.96
N LEU A 57 -16.25 -7.28 -14.27
CA LEU A 57 -17.47 -6.50 -14.07
C LEU A 57 -17.75 -5.46 -15.19
N ASN A 58 -16.71 -4.97 -15.88
CA ASN A 58 -16.81 -3.76 -16.73
C ASN A 58 -16.26 -3.92 -18.16
N THR A 59 -15.72 -5.09 -18.53
CA THR A 59 -15.10 -5.40 -19.84
C THR A 59 -13.92 -4.50 -20.27
N SER A 60 -13.46 -3.62 -19.38
CA SER A 60 -12.36 -2.67 -19.61
C SER A 60 -11.54 -2.51 -18.33
N SER A 61 -10.26 -2.19 -18.48
CA SER A 61 -9.35 -1.91 -17.36
C SER A 61 -9.58 -0.51 -16.78
N TYR A 62 -9.28 -0.35 -15.50
CA TYR A 62 -9.30 0.94 -14.82
C TYR A 62 -7.88 1.41 -14.48
N HIS A 63 -7.40 2.39 -15.24
CA HIS A 63 -6.06 2.98 -15.08
C HIS A 63 -6.17 4.46 -14.71
N PRO A 64 -6.46 4.80 -13.43
CA PRO A 64 -6.55 6.18 -13.02
C PRO A 64 -5.18 6.85 -13.04
N ILE A 65 -5.16 8.14 -13.38
CA ILE A 65 -4.00 8.99 -13.08
C ILE A 65 -3.98 9.21 -11.58
N VAL A 66 -2.91 8.74 -10.94
CA VAL A 66 -2.73 8.88 -9.50
C VAL A 66 -1.96 10.15 -9.19
N LYS A 67 -2.40 10.88 -8.17
CA LYS A 67 -1.69 12.08 -7.70
C LYS A 67 -0.28 11.71 -7.25
N GLU A 68 0.69 12.58 -7.55
CA GLU A 68 2.05 12.41 -7.06
C GLU A 68 2.11 12.29 -5.52
N PRO A 69 2.97 11.40 -5.00
CA PRO A 69 3.16 11.20 -3.57
C PRO A 69 3.71 12.47 -2.93
N VAL A 70 3.13 12.89 -1.80
CA VAL A 70 3.58 14.08 -1.07
C VAL A 70 4.82 13.74 -0.25
N ASN A 71 5.94 14.35 -0.59
CA ASN A 71 7.18 14.24 0.18
C ASN A 71 7.08 14.98 1.53
N GLN A 72 7.10 14.21 2.62
CA GLN A 72 7.03 14.70 4.00
C GLN A 72 8.38 15.18 4.56
N GLY A 73 9.42 15.22 3.73
CA GLY A 73 10.77 15.66 4.09
C GLY A 73 11.74 14.48 4.17
N SER A 74 12.08 14.04 5.38
CA SER A 74 13.05 12.96 5.58
C SER A 74 12.45 11.58 5.30
N PHE A 75 13.32 10.60 4.99
CA PHE A 75 12.93 9.19 4.82
C PHE A 75 12.09 8.70 6.01
N LYS A 76 12.51 9.01 7.25
CA LYS A 76 11.77 8.67 8.47
C LYS A 76 10.36 9.28 8.53
N LYS A 77 10.20 10.55 8.14
CA LYS A 77 8.87 11.20 8.09
C LYS A 77 7.97 10.56 7.03
N ASN A 78 8.53 10.19 5.88
CA ASN A 78 7.80 9.48 4.84
C ASN A 78 7.41 8.05 5.29
N ILE A 79 8.27 7.33 6.02
CA ILE A 79 7.91 6.03 6.62
C ILE A 79 6.75 6.17 7.61
N TYR A 80 6.80 7.17 8.49
CA TYR A 80 5.71 7.42 9.44
C TYR A 80 4.39 7.70 8.72
N TRP A 81 4.41 8.59 7.73
CA TRP A 81 3.23 8.87 6.92
C TRP A 81 2.72 7.61 6.21
N MET A 82 3.62 6.76 5.71
CA MET A 82 3.25 5.50 5.05
C MET A 82 2.59 4.51 6.02
N LEU A 83 3.05 4.44 7.27
CA LEU A 83 2.43 3.61 8.31
C LEU A 83 0.98 4.03 8.58
N GLU A 84 0.72 5.33 8.71
CA GLU A 84 -0.64 5.85 8.90
C GLU A 84 -1.54 5.57 7.70
N TYR A 85 -1.00 5.73 6.49
CA TYR A 85 -1.72 5.48 5.24
C TYR A 85 -2.06 4.00 5.05
N GLU A 86 -1.08 3.11 5.23
CA GLU A 86 -1.28 1.67 5.12
C GLU A 86 -2.15 1.15 6.27
N GLY A 87 -2.03 1.68 7.48
CA GLY A 87 -2.92 1.33 8.60
C GLY A 87 -4.38 1.68 8.32
N SER A 88 -4.63 2.82 7.68
CA SER A 88 -5.96 3.19 7.18
C SER A 88 -6.41 2.26 6.05
N SER A 89 -5.50 1.91 5.13
CA SER A 89 -5.78 1.01 4.02
C SER A 89 -6.16 -0.40 4.50
N THR A 90 -5.42 -0.98 5.46
CA THR A 90 -5.74 -2.29 6.06
C THR A 90 -7.18 -2.33 6.56
N LYS A 91 -7.65 -1.29 7.25
CA LYS A 91 -9.03 -1.21 7.75
C LYS A 91 -10.06 -1.24 6.63
N ILE A 92 -9.80 -0.53 5.54
CA ILE A 92 -10.71 -0.47 4.38
C ILE A 92 -10.80 -1.86 3.72
N PHE A 93 -9.65 -2.47 3.42
CA PHE A 93 -9.62 -3.80 2.80
C PHE A 93 -10.24 -4.88 3.70
N CYS A 94 -9.94 -4.85 5.01
CA CYS A 94 -10.57 -5.75 5.98
C CYS A 94 -12.09 -5.54 6.07
N SER A 95 -12.57 -4.29 6.02
CA SER A 95 -14.01 -4.03 6.02
C SER A 95 -14.69 -4.60 4.78
N GLU A 96 -14.07 -4.48 3.61
CA GLU A 96 -14.60 -5.04 2.37
C GLU A 96 -14.58 -6.58 2.34
N SER A 97 -13.68 -7.23 3.09
CA SER A 97 -13.67 -8.70 3.20
C SER A 97 -14.85 -9.25 4.02
N PHE A 98 -15.46 -8.44 4.89
CA PHE A 98 -16.64 -8.84 5.67
C PHE A 98 -17.95 -8.25 5.14
N ASN A 99 -17.91 -7.42 4.09
CA ASN A 99 -19.09 -6.74 3.55
C ASN A 99 -20.09 -7.75 2.95
N ALA A 100 -21.31 -7.79 3.48
CA ALA A 100 -22.34 -8.74 3.05
C ALA A 100 -22.72 -8.60 1.56
N ASN A 101 -22.56 -7.41 0.98
CA ASN A 101 -22.88 -7.13 -0.43
C ASN A 101 -21.76 -7.50 -1.41
N ASN A 102 -20.68 -8.11 -0.92
CA ASN A 102 -19.55 -8.56 -1.72
C ASN A 102 -19.65 -10.07 -1.98
N ASP A 103 -19.35 -10.47 -3.20
CA ASP A 103 -19.17 -11.89 -3.54
C ASP A 103 -17.91 -12.46 -2.89
N GLU A 104 -17.79 -13.79 -2.93
CA GLU A 104 -16.69 -14.51 -2.29
C GLU A 104 -15.32 -14.17 -2.90
N GLN A 105 -15.26 -13.93 -4.21
CA GLN A 105 -14.00 -13.63 -4.90
C GLN A 105 -13.39 -12.32 -4.40
N ILE A 106 -14.17 -11.23 -4.36
CA ILE A 106 -13.66 -9.95 -3.87
C ILE A 106 -13.45 -9.95 -2.34
N LYS A 107 -14.22 -10.73 -1.58
CA LYS A 107 -13.97 -10.92 -0.14
C LYS A 107 -12.62 -11.58 0.12
N ASN A 108 -12.33 -12.66 -0.59
CA ASN A 108 -11.05 -13.36 -0.47
C ASN A 108 -9.89 -12.48 -0.94
N LEU A 109 -10.07 -11.76 -2.04
CA LEU A 109 -9.04 -10.85 -2.55
C LEU A 109 -8.75 -9.69 -1.57
N THR A 110 -9.79 -9.05 -1.03
CA THR A 110 -9.62 -7.95 -0.07
C THR A 110 -9.05 -8.43 1.26
N SER A 111 -9.42 -9.64 1.72
CA SER A 111 -8.80 -10.29 2.89
C SER A 111 -7.32 -10.51 2.65
N TYR A 112 -6.94 -11.12 1.53
CA TYR A 112 -5.55 -11.37 1.15
C TYR A 112 -4.71 -10.08 1.12
N ILE A 113 -5.23 -9.04 0.45
CA ILE A 113 -4.55 -7.73 0.37
C ILE A 113 -4.39 -7.12 1.77
N SER A 114 -5.43 -7.16 2.62
CA SER A 114 -5.34 -6.62 3.99
C SER A 114 -4.26 -7.32 4.81
N SER A 115 -4.12 -8.64 4.71
CA SER A 115 -3.09 -9.40 5.42
C SER A 115 -1.68 -9.05 4.95
N ILE A 116 -1.48 -8.82 3.65
CA ILE A 116 -0.18 -8.38 3.13
C ILE A 116 0.17 -7.00 3.66
N ILE A 117 -0.79 -6.06 3.64
CA ILE A 117 -0.56 -4.71 4.14
C ILE A 117 -0.18 -4.76 5.62
N ASP A 118 -0.89 -5.54 6.43
CA ASP A 118 -0.62 -5.69 7.87
C ASP A 118 0.79 -6.23 8.17
N GLN A 119 1.18 -7.31 7.48
CA GLN A 119 2.54 -7.87 7.59
C GLN A 119 3.60 -6.84 7.20
N ARG A 120 3.35 -6.06 6.14
CA ARG A 120 4.27 -5.01 5.70
C ARG A 120 4.35 -3.84 6.68
N ASN A 121 3.24 -3.46 7.29
CA ASN A 121 3.21 -2.43 8.34
C ASN A 121 4.03 -2.82 9.56
N THR A 122 4.02 -4.10 9.93
CA THR A 122 4.92 -4.61 10.98
C THR A 122 6.38 -4.40 10.60
N LYS A 123 6.78 -4.69 9.35
CA LYS A 123 8.14 -4.46 8.87
C LYS A 123 8.50 -2.97 8.77
N LEU A 124 7.58 -2.12 8.32
CA LEU A 124 7.76 -0.67 8.27
C LEU A 124 7.92 -0.06 9.68
N THR A 125 7.20 -0.60 10.66
CA THR A 125 7.34 -0.20 12.07
C THR A 125 8.75 -0.50 12.57
N ASN A 126 9.29 -1.69 12.27
CA ASN A 126 10.66 -2.04 12.65
C ASN A 126 11.69 -1.12 11.96
N ILE A 127 11.50 -0.79 10.68
CA ILE A 127 12.36 0.18 9.98
C ILE A 127 12.30 1.54 10.67
N TYR A 128 11.10 2.03 11.01
CA TYR A 128 10.92 3.31 11.67
C TYR A 128 11.61 3.39 13.04
N LEU A 129 11.47 2.34 13.85
CA LEU A 129 12.07 2.25 15.18
C LEU A 129 13.60 2.16 15.10
N ASN A 130 14.15 1.34 14.21
CA ASN A 130 15.60 1.20 14.06
C ASN A 130 16.27 2.53 13.65
N ILE A 131 15.64 3.31 12.76
CA ILE A 131 16.13 4.65 12.40
C ILE A 131 16.08 5.60 13.62
N LEU A 132 15.07 5.46 14.49
CA LEU A 132 14.97 6.25 15.71
C LEU A 132 16.07 5.93 16.71
N ASP A 133 16.42 4.65 16.87
CA ASP A 133 17.51 4.22 17.73
C ASP A 133 18.87 4.74 17.23
N GLU A 134 19.12 4.68 15.91
CA GLU A 134 20.33 5.25 15.30
C GLU A 134 20.41 6.78 15.47
N GLU A 135 19.30 7.50 15.36
CA GLU A 135 19.27 8.97 15.57
C GLU A 135 19.51 9.36 17.03
N ILE A 136 19.13 8.52 18.00
CA ILE A 136 19.39 8.76 19.43
C ILE A 136 20.85 8.44 19.77
N ALA A 137 21.40 7.35 19.25
CA ALA A 137 22.78 6.93 19.51
C ALA A 137 23.84 7.92 18.97
N ASN A 138 23.48 8.73 17.97
CA ASN A 138 24.35 9.72 17.34
C ASN A 138 24.20 11.16 17.90
N LYS A 139 23.50 11.33 19.04
CA LYS A 139 23.37 12.61 19.77
C LYS A 139 24.15 12.59 21.07
#